data_AF-A0A6G0J0L1-F1
#
_entry.id   AF-A0A6G0J0L1-F1
#
_cell.length_a   1.000
_cell.length_b   1.000
_cell.length_c   1.000
_cell.angle_alpha   90.00
_cell.angle_beta   90.00
_cell.angle_gamma   90.00
#
_symmetry.space_group_name_H-M   'P 1'
#
loop_
_entity.id
_entity.type
_entity.pdbx_description
1 polymer ?
#
loop_
_entity_poly.entity_id
_entity_poly.type
_entity_poly.pdbx_seq_one_letter_code
_entity_poly.pdbx_strand_id
1 'polypeptide(L)'
;MVKLKDRDWLVDLFQQSKVNMQKMLPEIDQNKDRMLEILEGKGLSFLFPLMKLEKELLKQIKVDPSPQSIYKWIKDNISPKLHTDKGFVNILMTSFLQYIAYEINPDDDEEQLAAPSKEQLEEEKQLLLSFKPVMQKFLHDHIDLQVSAMYALQVHCNAKGFPKGMLLRYFVNFYDMEIIEEEAFLSWKEDVTQEYPGKGKALFQVNQWLTWLETAEEEESEGEDF
;
A
#
# COMPACT_ATOMS: atom_id res chain seq x y z
N MET A 1 -22.25 7.75 -25.90
CA MET A 1 -20.85 7.99 -26.34
C MET A 1 -19.96 6.75 -26.17
N VAL A 2 -20.05 5.98 -25.06
CA VAL A 2 -19.28 4.72 -24.89
C VAL A 2 -19.57 3.64 -25.95
N LYS A 3 -20.78 3.61 -26.53
CA LYS A 3 -21.12 2.65 -27.59
C LYS A 3 -20.48 2.94 -28.96
N LEU A 4 -19.76 4.05 -29.11
CA LEU A 4 -19.21 4.50 -30.41
C LEU A 4 -17.67 4.56 -30.43
N LYS A 5 -17.00 4.47 -29.27
CA LYS A 5 -15.54 4.51 -29.10
C LYS A 5 -15.13 3.64 -27.90
N ASP A 6 -13.88 3.21 -27.82
CA ASP A 6 -13.38 2.37 -26.73
C ASP A 6 -13.36 3.08 -25.36
N ARG A 7 -13.15 2.28 -24.30
CA ARG A 7 -13.13 2.77 -22.90
C ARG A 7 -11.96 3.71 -22.64
N ASP A 8 -10.81 3.43 -23.24
CA ASP A 8 -9.58 4.21 -23.05
C ASP A 8 -9.77 5.64 -23.57
N TRP A 9 -10.39 5.80 -24.74
CA TRP A 9 -10.75 7.11 -25.27
C TRP A 9 -11.64 7.92 -24.32
N LEU A 10 -12.59 7.26 -23.63
CA LEU A 10 -13.47 7.95 -22.68
C LEU A 10 -12.70 8.35 -21.41
N VAL A 11 -11.79 7.50 -20.92
CA VAL A 11 -10.93 7.83 -19.78
C VAL A 11 -10.11 9.08 -20.10
N ASP A 12 -9.44 9.11 -21.25
CA ASP A 12 -8.62 10.25 -21.68
C ASP A 12 -9.45 11.52 -21.82
N LEU A 13 -10.63 11.44 -22.45
CA LEU A 13 -11.53 12.58 -22.61
C LEU A 13 -12.02 13.11 -21.26
N PHE A 14 -12.37 12.22 -20.34
CA PHE A 14 -12.83 12.59 -19.01
C PHE A 14 -11.71 13.26 -18.18
N GLN A 15 -10.48 12.77 -18.29
CA GLN A 15 -9.31 13.38 -17.64
C GLN A 15 -8.99 14.78 -18.21
N GLN A 16 -9.14 14.96 -19.52
CA GLN A 16 -8.96 16.25 -20.20
C GLN A 16 -10.05 17.26 -19.83
N SER A 17 -11.29 16.80 -19.62
CA SER A 17 -12.41 17.69 -19.31
C SER A 17 -12.33 18.31 -17.91
N LYS A 18 -11.45 17.80 -17.03
CA LYS A 18 -11.30 18.25 -15.62
C LYS A 18 -12.63 18.27 -14.85
N VAL A 19 -13.58 17.44 -15.26
CA VAL A 19 -14.91 17.36 -14.64
C VAL A 19 -14.76 16.68 -13.29
N ASN A 20 -15.30 17.33 -12.25
CA ASN A 20 -15.41 16.71 -10.94
C ASN A 20 -16.68 15.85 -10.89
N MET A 21 -16.56 14.53 -11.11
CA MET A 21 -17.70 13.61 -11.17
C MET A 21 -18.56 13.65 -9.91
N GLN A 22 -17.96 13.79 -8.73
CA GLN A 22 -18.71 13.85 -7.47
C GLN A 22 -19.66 15.04 -7.46
N LYS A 23 -19.23 16.21 -7.97
CA LYS A 23 -20.07 17.41 -8.09
C LYS A 23 -21.14 17.31 -9.19
N MET A 24 -21.07 16.31 -10.07
CA MET A 24 -22.08 16.06 -11.09
C MET A 24 -23.26 15.23 -10.59
N LEU A 25 -23.16 14.69 -9.37
CA LEU A 25 -24.23 13.93 -8.73
C LEU A 25 -25.16 14.83 -7.92
N PRO A 26 -26.42 14.41 -7.66
CA PRO A 26 -27.30 15.08 -6.71
C PRO A 26 -26.60 15.27 -5.36
N GLU A 27 -26.87 16.37 -4.64
CA GLU A 27 -26.19 16.72 -3.38
C GLU A 27 -26.19 15.57 -2.36
N ILE A 28 -27.29 14.82 -2.28
CA ILE A 28 -27.44 13.66 -1.39
C ILE A 28 -26.51 12.49 -1.73
N ASP A 29 -26.01 12.42 -2.96
CA ASP A 29 -25.16 11.35 -3.49
C ASP A 29 -23.69 11.81 -3.65
N GLN A 30 -23.32 13.03 -3.24
CA GLN A 30 -21.96 13.58 -3.36
C GLN A 30 -20.99 13.00 -2.32
N ASN A 31 -20.95 11.67 -2.24
CA ASN A 31 -20.06 10.88 -1.41
C ASN A 31 -19.28 9.89 -2.31
N LYS A 32 -18.01 9.63 -1.99
CA LYS A 32 -17.13 8.77 -2.80
C LYS A 32 -17.69 7.35 -2.96
N ASP A 33 -18.20 6.78 -1.88
CA ASP A 33 -18.72 5.42 -1.91
C ASP A 33 -19.97 5.32 -2.77
N ARG A 34 -20.88 6.28 -2.57
CA ARG A 34 -22.13 6.37 -3.31
C ARG A 34 -21.90 6.66 -4.79
N MET A 35 -20.95 7.54 -5.11
CA MET A 35 -20.53 7.81 -6.48
C MET A 35 -20.08 6.54 -7.18
N LEU A 36 -19.23 5.73 -6.53
CA LEU A 36 -18.72 4.51 -7.15
C LEU A 36 -19.84 3.49 -7.41
N GLU A 37 -20.80 3.32 -6.49
CA GLU A 37 -21.98 2.47 -6.70
C GLU A 37 -22.82 2.92 -7.90
N ILE A 38 -23.07 4.22 -8.02
CA ILE A 38 -23.85 4.79 -9.15
C ILE A 38 -23.11 4.58 -10.46
N LEU A 39 -21.79 4.77 -10.48
CA LEU A 39 -20.96 4.55 -11.66
C LEU A 39 -20.91 3.08 -12.05
N GLU A 40 -20.82 2.17 -11.08
CA GLU A 40 -20.85 0.73 -11.32
C GLU A 40 -22.18 0.29 -11.93
N GLY A 41 -23.32 0.73 -11.38
CA GLY A 41 -24.65 0.46 -11.95
C GLY A 41 -24.83 1.01 -13.37
N LYS A 42 -24.01 1.98 -13.79
CA LYS A 42 -23.98 2.55 -15.14
C LYS A 42 -22.87 1.97 -16.03
N GLY A 43 -22.05 1.04 -15.54
CA GLY A 43 -20.91 0.48 -16.26
C GLY A 43 -19.78 1.49 -16.52
N LEU A 44 -19.65 2.52 -15.68
CA LEU A 44 -18.68 3.63 -15.77
C LEU A 44 -17.61 3.59 -14.67
N SER A 45 -17.57 2.54 -13.85
CA SER A 45 -16.57 2.40 -12.77
C SER A 45 -15.12 2.40 -13.26
N PHE A 46 -14.88 2.03 -14.53
CA PHE A 46 -13.56 2.09 -15.17
C PHE A 46 -12.98 3.52 -15.27
N LEU A 47 -13.78 4.56 -15.08
CA LEU A 47 -13.30 5.95 -15.02
C LEU A 47 -12.54 6.25 -13.72
N PHE A 48 -12.74 5.43 -12.68
CA PHE A 48 -12.11 5.60 -11.36
C PHE A 48 -11.48 4.26 -10.90
N PRO A 49 -10.49 3.74 -11.65
CA PRO A 49 -9.94 2.41 -11.43
C PRO A 49 -9.29 2.26 -10.04
N LEU A 50 -8.63 3.30 -9.51
CA LEU A 50 -8.03 3.27 -8.17
C LEU A 50 -9.08 3.26 -7.06
N MET A 51 -10.17 4.02 -7.19
CA MET A 51 -11.26 3.96 -6.20
C MET A 51 -11.95 2.59 -6.20
N LYS A 52 -12.10 1.98 -7.39
CA LYS A 52 -12.61 0.62 -7.51
C LYS A 52 -11.67 -0.37 -6.83
N LEU A 53 -10.37 -0.24 -7.09
CA LEU A 53 -9.33 -1.07 -6.50
C LEU A 53 -9.36 -0.99 -4.96
N GLU A 54 -9.43 0.22 -4.39
CA GLU A 54 -9.50 0.46 -2.94
C GLU A 54 -10.67 -0.28 -2.28
N LYS A 55 -11.83 -0.35 -2.95
CA LYS A 55 -13.01 -1.06 -2.43
C LYS A 55 -12.99 -2.58 -2.59
N GLU A 56 -12.26 -3.10 -3.58
CA GLU A 56 -12.36 -4.48 -4.00
C GLU A 56 -11.14 -5.32 -3.61
N LEU A 57 -9.93 -4.75 -3.60
CA LEU A 57 -8.70 -5.52 -3.48
C LEU A 57 -8.67 -6.35 -2.19
N LEU A 58 -8.94 -5.74 -1.03
CA LEU A 58 -8.99 -6.47 0.25
C LEU A 58 -10.03 -7.60 0.22
N LYS A 59 -11.18 -7.39 -0.42
CA LYS A 59 -12.22 -8.42 -0.54
C LYS A 59 -11.73 -9.60 -1.37
N GLN A 60 -11.02 -9.32 -2.46
CA GLN A 60 -10.45 -10.35 -3.33
C GLN A 60 -9.36 -11.15 -2.61
N ILE A 61 -8.49 -10.48 -1.84
CA ILE A 61 -7.48 -11.14 -1.01
C ILE A 61 -8.15 -12.07 0.01
N LYS A 62 -9.24 -11.64 0.66
CA LYS A 62 -9.99 -12.49 1.59
C LYS A 62 -10.69 -13.68 0.94
N VAL A 63 -11.06 -13.58 -0.34
CA VAL A 63 -11.69 -14.69 -1.09
C VAL A 63 -10.65 -15.73 -1.49
N ASP A 64 -9.50 -15.29 -2.00
CA ASP A 64 -8.39 -16.16 -2.36
C ASP A 64 -7.05 -15.43 -2.11
N PRO A 65 -6.38 -15.71 -0.97
CA PRO A 65 -5.13 -15.05 -0.60
C PRO A 65 -3.93 -15.57 -1.39
N SER A 66 -4.13 -16.45 -2.38
CA SER A 66 -3.05 -16.95 -3.22
C SER A 66 -2.34 -15.81 -3.97
N PRO A 67 -0.99 -15.70 -3.89
CA PRO A 67 -0.22 -14.70 -4.61
C PRO A 67 -0.49 -14.69 -6.12
N GLN A 68 -0.69 -15.87 -6.71
CA GLN A 68 -0.99 -16.01 -8.14
C GLN A 68 -2.39 -15.47 -8.47
N SER A 69 -3.38 -15.73 -7.63
CA SER A 69 -4.76 -15.25 -7.80
C SER A 69 -4.83 -13.73 -7.67
N ILE A 70 -4.17 -13.17 -6.66
CA ILE A 70 -4.09 -11.72 -6.43
C ILE A 70 -3.39 -11.03 -7.60
N TYR A 71 -2.21 -11.52 -8.01
CA TYR A 71 -1.47 -10.95 -9.14
C TYR A 71 -2.28 -11.01 -10.45
N LYS A 72 -2.91 -12.14 -10.74
CA LYS A 72 -3.79 -12.30 -11.91
C LYS A 72 -4.95 -11.31 -11.84
N TRP A 73 -5.61 -11.19 -10.69
CA TRP A 73 -6.75 -10.28 -10.54
C TRP A 73 -6.33 -8.82 -10.78
N ILE A 74 -5.17 -8.38 -10.26
CA ILE A 74 -4.63 -7.04 -10.54
C ILE A 74 -4.41 -6.86 -12.05
N LYS A 75 -3.76 -7.84 -12.71
CA LYS A 75 -3.48 -7.79 -14.15
C LYS A 75 -4.75 -7.73 -15.02
N ASP A 76 -5.81 -8.39 -14.58
CA ASP A 76 -7.08 -8.45 -15.32
C ASP A 76 -7.96 -7.20 -15.09
N ASN A 77 -7.76 -6.48 -13.97
CA ASN A 77 -8.65 -5.38 -13.56
C ASN A 77 -8.00 -3.99 -13.58
N ILE A 78 -6.66 -3.90 -13.56
CA ILE A 78 -5.92 -2.64 -13.49
C ILE A 78 -5.05 -2.47 -14.73
N SER A 79 -5.11 -1.26 -15.30
CA SER A 79 -4.30 -0.91 -16.46
C SER A 79 -2.81 -0.95 -16.10
N PRO A 80 -1.93 -1.50 -16.97
CA PRO A 80 -0.49 -1.49 -16.75
C PRO A 80 0.10 -0.10 -16.49
N LYS A 81 -0.54 0.97 -17.01
CA LYS A 81 -0.13 2.37 -16.76
C LYS A 81 -0.26 2.78 -15.30
N LEU A 82 -1.14 2.13 -14.54
CA LEU A 82 -1.38 2.42 -13.12
C LEU A 82 -0.51 1.56 -12.21
N HIS A 83 0.19 0.53 -12.71
CA HIS A 83 1.06 -0.30 -11.86
C HIS A 83 2.24 0.47 -11.28
N THR A 84 2.62 1.59 -11.92
CA THR A 84 3.66 2.51 -11.45
C THR A 84 3.06 3.80 -10.86
N ASP A 85 1.79 3.79 -10.48
CA ASP A 85 1.13 4.90 -9.81
C ASP A 85 1.29 4.79 -8.28
N LYS A 86 1.65 5.88 -7.61
CA LYS A 86 1.83 5.89 -6.15
C LYS A 86 0.52 5.53 -5.41
N GLY A 87 -0.64 5.95 -5.91
CA GLY A 87 -1.94 5.60 -5.34
C GLY A 87 -2.25 4.11 -5.47
N PHE A 88 -1.94 3.49 -6.60
CA PHE A 88 -2.04 2.03 -6.76
C PHE A 88 -1.20 1.29 -5.71
N VAL A 89 0.07 1.66 -5.55
CA VAL A 89 0.98 1.01 -4.60
C VAL A 89 0.50 1.22 -3.15
N ASN A 90 0.04 2.41 -2.82
CA ASN A 90 -0.51 2.70 -1.50
C ASN A 90 -1.70 1.78 -1.18
N ILE A 91 -2.64 1.61 -2.11
CA ILE A 91 -3.80 0.72 -1.95
C ILE A 91 -3.37 -0.74 -1.85
N LEU A 92 -2.43 -1.19 -2.69
CA LEU A 92 -1.90 -2.55 -2.68
C LEU A 92 -1.31 -2.91 -1.32
N MET A 93 -0.39 -2.08 -0.83
CA MET A 93 0.29 -2.30 0.44
C MET A 93 -0.67 -2.21 1.62
N THR A 94 -1.58 -1.22 1.61
CA THR A 94 -2.61 -1.10 2.65
C THR A 94 -3.49 -2.34 2.71
N SER A 95 -3.88 -2.90 1.56
CA SER A 95 -4.73 -4.09 1.50
C SER A 95 -4.04 -5.34 2.03
N PHE A 96 -2.74 -5.54 1.71
CA PHE A 96 -1.96 -6.63 2.28
C PHE A 96 -1.81 -6.49 3.80
N LEU A 97 -1.44 -5.30 4.29
CA LEU A 97 -1.27 -5.06 5.72
C LEU A 97 -2.58 -5.25 6.49
N GLN A 98 -3.71 -4.80 5.93
CA GLN A 98 -5.04 -5.03 6.52
C GLN A 98 -5.43 -6.50 6.55
N TYR A 99 -5.10 -7.27 5.50
CA TYR A 99 -5.34 -8.70 5.49
C TYR A 99 -4.48 -9.43 6.53
N ILE A 100 -3.17 -9.15 6.57
CA ILE A 100 -2.24 -9.74 7.53
C ILE A 100 -2.69 -9.44 8.97
N ALA A 101 -3.04 -8.18 9.24
CA ALA A 101 -3.59 -7.76 10.53
C ALA A 101 -4.85 -8.55 10.95
N TYR A 102 -5.75 -8.78 10.00
CA TYR A 102 -6.99 -9.52 10.23
C TYR A 102 -6.74 -11.00 10.51
N GLU A 103 -5.80 -11.65 9.83
CA GLU A 103 -5.48 -13.06 10.08
C GLU A 103 -4.81 -13.26 11.45
N ILE A 104 -3.90 -12.34 11.85
CA ILE A 104 -3.17 -12.46 13.13
C ILE A 104 -4.07 -12.15 14.34
N ASN A 105 -5.02 -11.23 14.16
CA ASN A 105 -5.94 -10.83 15.22
C ASN A 105 -7.34 -10.54 14.64
N PRO A 106 -8.14 -11.58 14.37
CA PRO A 106 -9.44 -11.43 13.71
C PRO A 106 -10.50 -10.74 14.59
N ASP A 107 -10.34 -10.80 15.91
CA ASP A 107 -11.30 -10.23 16.86
C ASP A 107 -11.07 -8.73 17.10
N ASP A 108 -9.92 -8.17 16.65
CA ASP A 108 -9.52 -6.75 16.73
C ASP A 108 -10.02 -6.04 18.01
N ASP A 109 -9.95 -6.75 19.15
CA ASP A 109 -10.34 -6.18 20.43
C ASP A 109 -9.35 -5.04 20.72
N GLU A 110 -9.85 -3.80 20.60
CA GLU A 110 -9.12 -2.53 20.84
C GLU A 110 -8.40 -2.50 22.20
N GLU A 111 -8.71 -3.44 23.10
CA GLU A 111 -8.14 -3.58 24.44
C GLU A 111 -6.84 -4.40 24.53
N GLN A 112 -6.39 -5.08 23.47
CA GLN A 112 -5.14 -5.86 23.56
C GLN A 112 -3.90 -5.00 23.32
N LEU A 113 -3.52 -4.23 24.34
CA LEU A 113 -2.18 -3.65 24.53
C LEU A 113 -1.08 -4.72 24.74
N ALA A 114 -1.42 -6.01 24.64
CA ALA A 114 -0.49 -7.10 24.80
C ALA A 114 0.47 -7.17 23.61
N ALA A 115 1.74 -7.46 23.89
CA ALA A 115 2.68 -7.78 22.83
C ALA A 115 2.21 -9.05 22.09
N PRO A 116 2.37 -9.12 20.75
CA PRO A 116 1.98 -10.31 19.99
C PRO A 116 2.75 -11.53 20.47
N SER A 117 2.09 -12.69 20.46
CA SER A 117 2.72 -13.97 20.79
C SER A 117 3.78 -14.35 19.75
N LYS A 118 4.64 -15.30 20.08
CA LYS A 118 5.65 -15.80 19.14
C LYS A 118 5.01 -16.44 17.91
N GLU A 119 3.89 -17.12 18.09
CA GLU A 119 3.11 -17.75 17.02
C GLU A 119 2.53 -16.69 16.09
N GLN A 120 1.95 -15.62 16.65
CA GLN A 120 1.44 -14.47 15.87
C GLN A 120 2.55 -13.79 15.05
N LEU A 121 3.75 -13.63 15.64
CA LEU A 121 4.90 -13.06 14.94
C LEU A 121 5.40 -13.94 13.79
N GLU A 122 5.40 -15.26 13.99
CA GLU A 122 5.78 -16.20 12.93
C GLU A 122 4.75 -16.23 11.81
N GLU A 123 3.46 -16.27 12.14
CA GLU A 123 2.36 -16.22 11.18
C GLU A 123 2.38 -14.93 10.35
N GLU A 124 2.60 -13.76 10.99
CA GLU A 124 2.81 -12.49 10.30
C GLU A 124 3.92 -12.59 9.25
N LYS A 125 5.07 -13.17 9.66
CA LYS A 125 6.22 -13.34 8.78
C LYS A 125 5.93 -14.29 7.63
N GLN A 126 5.23 -15.39 7.86
CA GLN A 126 4.84 -16.34 6.80
C GLN A 126 3.87 -15.72 5.79
N LEU A 127 2.90 -14.92 6.26
CA LEU A 127 2.00 -14.20 5.37
C LEU A 127 2.76 -13.17 4.52
N LEU A 128 3.66 -12.39 5.13
CA LEU A 128 4.55 -11.47 4.41
C LEU A 128 5.39 -12.18 3.34
N LEU A 129 6.00 -13.32 3.68
CA LEU A 129 6.76 -14.15 2.74
C LEU A 129 5.89 -14.65 1.59
N SER A 130 4.63 -15.00 1.85
CA SER A 130 3.71 -15.43 0.81
C SER A 130 3.38 -14.30 -0.18
N PHE A 131 3.18 -13.07 0.30
CA PHE A 131 2.90 -11.90 -0.54
C PHE A 131 4.15 -11.24 -1.16
N LYS A 132 5.35 -11.53 -0.65
CA LYS A 132 6.64 -10.99 -1.12
C LYS A 132 6.75 -10.96 -2.66
N PRO A 133 6.50 -12.05 -3.41
CA PRO A 133 6.66 -12.06 -4.86
C PRO A 133 5.75 -11.05 -5.58
N VAL A 134 4.55 -10.79 -5.05
CA VAL A 134 3.61 -9.83 -5.62
C VAL A 134 4.06 -8.40 -5.30
N MET A 135 4.48 -8.13 -4.07
CA MET A 135 5.01 -6.82 -3.68
C MET A 135 6.25 -6.47 -4.50
N GLN A 136 7.25 -7.35 -4.56
CA GLN A 136 8.45 -7.15 -5.37
C GLN A 136 8.14 -6.93 -6.85
N LYS A 137 7.10 -7.61 -7.39
CA LYS A 137 6.73 -7.45 -8.80
C LYS A 137 6.30 -6.02 -9.18
N PHE A 138 5.82 -5.24 -8.21
CA PHE A 138 5.39 -3.86 -8.44
C PHE A 138 6.34 -2.81 -7.84
N LEU A 139 7.27 -3.21 -6.98
CA LEU A 139 8.15 -2.30 -6.23
C LEU A 139 9.61 -2.34 -6.67
N HIS A 140 10.10 -3.45 -7.22
CA HIS A 140 11.50 -3.60 -7.61
C HIS A 140 11.91 -2.53 -8.64
N ASP A 141 13.12 -1.98 -8.48
CA ASP A 141 13.68 -0.89 -9.30
C ASP A 141 12.90 0.43 -9.26
N HIS A 142 12.01 0.60 -8.27
CA HIS A 142 11.13 1.76 -8.15
C HIS A 142 11.16 2.38 -6.75
N ILE A 143 12.26 3.05 -6.39
CA ILE A 143 12.45 3.74 -5.09
C ILE A 143 11.25 4.63 -4.73
N ASP A 144 10.76 5.44 -5.67
CA ASP A 144 9.58 6.30 -5.48
C ASP A 144 8.29 5.56 -5.08
N LEU A 145 8.13 4.32 -5.57
CA LEU A 145 6.99 3.46 -5.24
C LEU A 145 7.21 2.75 -3.90
N GLN A 146 8.44 2.35 -3.62
CA GLN A 146 8.83 1.81 -2.32
C GLN A 146 8.61 2.84 -1.20
N VAL A 147 8.93 4.12 -1.42
CA VAL A 147 8.59 5.21 -0.49
C VAL A 147 7.06 5.30 -0.28
N SER A 148 6.26 5.13 -1.34
CA SER A 148 4.79 5.08 -1.23
C SER A 148 4.31 3.88 -0.41
N ALA A 149 4.95 2.72 -0.54
CA ALA A 149 4.72 1.54 0.28
C ALA A 149 5.05 1.79 1.76
N MET A 150 6.14 2.50 2.04
CA MET A 150 6.53 2.91 3.40
C MET A 150 5.50 3.85 4.02
N TYR A 151 4.92 4.78 3.24
CA TYR A 151 3.80 5.60 3.70
C TYR A 151 2.54 4.78 3.99
N ALA A 152 2.22 3.77 3.17
CA ALA A 152 1.10 2.87 3.47
C ALA A 152 1.29 2.13 4.81
N LEU A 153 2.50 1.63 5.07
CA LEU A 153 2.87 1.02 6.36
C LEU A 153 2.76 2.02 7.52
N GLN A 154 3.29 3.24 7.37
CA GLN A 154 3.19 4.30 8.37
C GLN A 154 1.73 4.57 8.74
N VAL A 155 0.85 4.74 7.75
CA VAL A 155 -0.57 5.02 7.97
C VAL A 155 -1.26 3.84 8.63
N HIS A 156 -0.95 2.60 8.21
CA HIS A 156 -1.47 1.38 8.82
C HIS A 156 -1.12 1.30 10.31
N CYS A 157 0.15 1.50 10.68
CA CYS A 157 0.56 1.53 12.08
C CYS A 157 -0.05 2.70 12.85
N ASN A 158 -0.16 3.88 12.24
CA ASN A 158 -0.79 5.06 12.85
C ASN A 158 -2.27 4.82 13.18
N ALA A 159 -3.02 4.17 12.28
CA ALA A 159 -4.43 3.82 12.50
C ALA A 159 -4.61 2.89 13.72
N LYS A 160 -3.60 2.05 14.01
CA LYS A 160 -3.56 1.17 15.19
C LYS A 160 -2.91 1.80 16.43
N GLY A 161 -2.63 3.11 16.40
CA GLY A 161 -1.99 3.80 17.52
C GLY A 161 -0.50 3.49 17.72
N PHE A 162 0.18 2.99 16.68
CA PHE A 162 1.58 2.55 16.69
C PHE A 162 1.91 1.53 17.81
N PRO A 163 1.38 0.30 17.74
CA PRO A 163 1.71 -0.76 18.70
C PRO A 163 3.22 -0.95 18.84
N LYS A 164 3.69 -1.15 20.07
CA LYS A 164 5.12 -1.14 20.40
C LYS A 164 5.88 -2.17 19.55
N GLY A 165 6.86 -1.69 18.78
CA GLY A 165 7.74 -2.53 17.95
C GLY A 165 7.11 -3.03 16.65
N MET A 166 5.83 -2.72 16.37
CA MET A 166 5.19 -3.14 15.12
C MET A 166 5.87 -2.50 13.90
N LEU A 167 5.98 -1.17 13.87
CA LEU A 167 6.57 -0.47 12.72
C LEU A 167 8.00 -0.95 12.43
N LEU A 168 8.84 -0.98 13.47
CA LEU A 168 10.23 -1.43 13.35
C LEU A 168 10.33 -2.87 12.84
N ARG A 169 9.47 -3.77 13.34
CA ARG A 169 9.45 -5.16 12.87
C ARG A 169 9.11 -5.27 11.38
N TYR A 170 8.14 -4.48 10.89
CA TYR A 170 7.86 -4.43 9.45
C TYR A 170 9.01 -3.81 8.64
N PHE A 171 9.69 -2.79 9.16
CA PHE A 171 10.90 -2.23 8.50
C PHE A 171 11.97 -3.30 8.32
N VAL A 172 12.31 -4.02 9.39
CA VAL A 172 13.27 -5.13 9.36
C VAL A 172 12.82 -6.21 8.38
N ASN A 173 11.55 -6.64 8.43
CA ASN A 173 11.03 -7.64 7.50
C ASN A 173 11.10 -7.16 6.03
N PHE A 174 10.75 -5.91 5.75
CA PHE A 174 10.80 -5.36 4.39
C PHE A 174 12.21 -5.27 3.83
N TYR A 175 13.18 -4.93 4.68
CA TYR A 175 14.60 -4.93 4.36
C TYR A 175 15.13 -6.35 4.13
N ASP A 176 14.98 -7.26 5.12
CA ASP A 176 15.45 -8.65 5.04
C ASP A 176 14.82 -9.43 3.87
N MET A 177 13.59 -9.07 3.49
CA MET A 177 12.87 -9.69 2.38
C MET A 177 13.11 -9.00 1.04
N GLU A 178 13.95 -7.96 0.96
CA GLU A 178 14.24 -7.22 -0.28
C GLU A 178 12.96 -6.70 -0.95
N ILE A 179 11.97 -6.29 -0.14
CA ILE A 179 10.73 -5.66 -0.63
C ILE A 179 10.97 -4.16 -0.82
N ILE A 180 11.77 -3.58 0.08
CA ILE A 180 12.14 -2.16 0.12
C ILE A 180 13.66 -2.10 0.21
N GLU A 181 14.26 -1.35 -0.72
CA GLU A 181 15.69 -1.08 -0.80
C GLU A 181 16.08 0.01 0.21
N GLU A 182 17.36 0.04 0.58
CA GLU A 182 17.92 0.95 1.58
C GLU A 182 17.58 2.41 1.25
N GLU A 183 17.81 2.81 0.01
CA GLU A 183 17.59 4.17 -0.47
C GLU A 183 16.13 4.62 -0.30
N ALA A 184 15.17 3.69 -0.35
CA ALA A 184 13.76 4.02 -0.13
C ALA A 184 13.45 4.26 1.35
N PHE A 185 14.11 3.58 2.29
CA PHE A 185 13.99 3.87 3.72
C PHE A 185 14.54 5.26 4.05
N LEU A 186 15.69 5.62 3.48
CA LEU A 186 16.32 6.94 3.67
C LEU A 186 15.53 8.05 2.97
N SER A 187 15.10 7.81 1.73
CA SER A 187 14.22 8.74 1.00
C SER A 187 12.91 8.99 1.75
N TRP A 188 12.30 7.93 2.31
CA TRP A 188 11.14 8.09 3.17
C TRP A 188 11.49 8.96 4.38
N LYS A 189 12.59 8.69 5.11
CA LYS A 189 13.02 9.46 6.29
C LYS A 189 13.11 10.97 6.00
N GLU A 190 13.68 11.34 4.87
CA GLU A 190 13.92 12.73 4.46
C GLU A 190 12.69 13.44 3.86
N ASP A 191 11.71 12.68 3.34
CA ASP A 191 10.51 13.26 2.73
C ASP A 191 9.65 14.01 3.76
N VAL A 192 9.41 15.29 3.46
CA VAL A 192 8.72 16.28 4.31
C VAL A 192 7.22 16.40 3.99
N THR A 193 6.67 15.55 3.12
CA THR A 193 5.24 15.54 2.79
C THR A 193 4.36 15.46 4.03
N GLN A 194 3.28 16.23 4.03
CA GLN A 194 2.28 16.27 5.11
C GLN A 194 0.99 15.53 4.72
N GLU A 195 0.99 14.82 3.59
CA GLU A 195 -0.17 14.07 3.09
C GLU A 195 -0.53 12.87 3.97
N TYR A 196 0.45 12.30 4.69
CA TYR A 196 0.28 11.09 5.49
C TYR A 196 0.49 11.36 6.99
N PRO A 197 -0.46 10.97 7.85
CA PRO A 197 -0.36 11.18 9.30
C PRO A 197 0.69 10.27 9.95
N GLY A 198 1.19 10.69 11.12
CA GLY A 198 1.99 9.83 12.01
C GLY A 198 3.50 9.85 11.78
N LYS A 199 4.02 10.65 10.83
CA LYS A 199 5.45 10.69 10.48
C LYS A 199 6.40 10.88 11.67
N GLY A 200 6.13 11.86 12.55
CA GLY A 200 6.98 12.11 13.71
C GLY A 200 7.04 10.94 14.71
N LYS A 201 5.90 10.28 14.98
CA LYS A 201 5.85 9.08 15.82
C LYS A 201 6.54 7.89 15.16
N ALA A 202 6.37 7.75 13.84
CA ALA A 202 7.03 6.71 13.07
C ALA A 202 8.55 6.85 13.16
N LEU A 203 9.09 8.04 12.84
CA LEU A 203 10.52 8.35 12.97
C LEU A 203 11.04 8.04 14.37
N PHE A 204 10.31 8.42 15.43
CA PHE A 204 10.71 8.11 16.80
C PHE A 204 10.93 6.61 17.07
N GLN A 205 10.18 5.71 16.42
CA GLN A 205 10.34 4.26 16.60
C GLN A 205 11.48 3.66 15.80
N VAL A 206 11.80 4.20 14.62
CA VAL A 206 12.73 3.57 13.66
C VAL A 206 14.04 4.33 13.48
N ASN A 207 14.20 5.53 14.04
CA ASN A 207 15.38 6.37 13.81
C ASN A 207 16.69 5.67 14.16
N GLN A 208 16.73 4.89 15.24
CA GLN A 208 17.92 4.13 15.61
C GLN A 208 18.30 3.09 14.55
N TRP A 209 17.31 2.39 13.97
CA TRP A 209 17.53 1.41 12.92
C TRP A 209 17.94 2.08 11.60
N LEU A 210 17.35 3.23 11.27
CA LEU A 210 17.75 4.02 10.10
C LEU A 210 19.17 4.57 10.21
N THR A 211 19.58 5.02 11.40
CA THR A 211 20.97 5.44 11.62
C THR A 211 21.93 4.26 11.47
N TRP A 212 21.56 3.07 11.99
CA TRP A 212 22.37 1.87 11.77
C TRP A 212 22.50 1.55 10.27
N LEU A 213 21.39 1.62 9.52
CA LEU A 213 21.36 1.37 8.09
C LEU A 213 22.34 2.29 7.35
N GLU A 214 22.25 3.61 7.58
CA GLU A 214 23.16 4.62 6.98
C GLU A 214 24.64 4.37 7.29
N THR A 215 24.97 3.91 8.50
CA THR A 215 26.37 3.74 8.93
C THR A 215 26.96 2.38 8.59
N ALA A 216 26.13 1.35 8.37
CA ALA A 216 26.61 -0.01 8.11
C ALA A 216 27.23 -0.13 6.71
N GLU A 217 26.68 0.56 5.70
CA GLU A 217 27.28 0.63 4.37
C GLU A 217 28.63 1.37 4.36
N GLU A 218 28.76 2.46 5.13
CA GLU A 218 30.01 3.23 5.22
C GLU A 218 31.17 2.34 5.71
N GLU A 219 30.93 1.46 6.71
CA GLU A 219 31.93 0.54 7.25
C GLU A 219 32.29 -0.63 6.30
N GLU A 220 31.36 -1.12 5.47
CA GLU A 220 31.66 -2.17 4.48
C GLU A 220 32.47 -1.63 3.28
N SER A 221 32.24 -0.38 2.88
CA SER A 221 32.96 0.26 1.78
C SER A 221 34.42 0.65 2.10
N GLU A 222 34.72 0.97 3.36
CA GLU A 222 36.09 1.28 3.81
C GLU A 222 36.96 0.01 4.03
N GLY A 223 36.35 -1.18 4.03
CA GLY A 223 37.02 -2.47 4.23
C GLY A 223 37.56 -3.15 2.96
N GLU A 224 37.20 -2.67 1.77
CA GLU A 224 37.65 -3.26 0.49
C GLU A 224 38.93 -2.63 -0.08
N ASP A 225 39.45 -1.55 0.54
CA ASP A 225 40.65 -0.81 0.10
C ASP A 225 41.95 -1.19 0.87
N PHE A 226 42.00 -2.37 1.53
CA PHE A 226 43.19 -2.86 2.25
C PHE A 226 43.75 -4.20 1.76
#